data_AF-A0A0W0YK61-F1
#
_entry.id   AF-A0A0W0YK61-F1
#
_cell.length_a   1.000
_cell.length_b   1.000
_cell.length_c   1.000
_cell.angle_alpha   90.00
_cell.angle_beta   90.00
_cell.angle_gamma   90.00
#
_symmetry.space_group_name_H-M   'P 1'
#
loop_
_entity.id
_entity.type
_entity.pdbx_description
1 polymer ?
#
loop_
_entity_poly.entity_id
_entity_poly.type
_entity_poly.pdbx_seq_one_letter_code
_entity_poly.pdbx_strand_id
1 'polypeptide(L)' 'MRLIFTITGEKSTSKKNENKKFLSREISYGKYERSISLPSTVDAEKAKATFKKGMLWIELPKKPEAKGKGRDIKVEQA' A
#
# COMPACT_ATOMS: atom_id res chain seq x y z
N MET A 1 9.96 5.75 16.45
CA MET A 1 9.18 4.52 16.18
C MET A 1 8.73 4.54 14.74
N ARG A 2 9.04 3.49 13.95
CA ARG A 2 8.73 3.42 12.51
C ARG A 2 7.47 2.58 12.34
N LEU A 3 6.44 3.14 11.70
CA LEU A 3 5.20 2.42 11.43
C LEU A 3 5.39 1.57 10.16
N ILE A 4 5.10 0.27 10.24
CA ILE A 4 5.17 -0.66 9.10
C ILE A 4 3.74 -0.94 8.63
N PHE A 5 3.50 -0.73 7.34
CA PHE A 5 2.27 -1.11 6.68
C PHE A 5 2.51 -2.36 5.84
N THR A 6 1.73 -3.40 6.10
CA THR A 6 1.90 -4.72 5.50
C THR A 6 0.64 -5.11 4.73
N ILE A 7 0.84 -5.54 3.49
CA ILE A 7 -0.18 -6.13 2.63
C ILE A 7 0.12 -7.63 2.54
N THR A 8 -0.82 -8.47 2.99
CA THR A 8 -0.76 -9.93 2.85
C THR A 8 -1.92 -10.44 2.02
N GLY A 9 -1.70 -11.47 1.21
CA GLY A 9 -2.78 -12.15 0.51
C GLY A 9 -2.33 -13.45 -0.12
N GLU A 10 -3.27 -14.18 -0.70
CA GLU A 10 -3.01 -15.42 -1.41
C GLU A 10 -3.80 -15.45 -2.71
N LYS A 11 -3.12 -15.76 -3.81
CA LYS A 11 -3.75 -15.99 -5.10
C LYS A 11 -3.86 -17.50 -5.33
N SER A 12 -5.06 -18.04 -5.18
CA SER A 12 -5.32 -19.48 -5.36
C SER A 12 -5.84 -19.83 -6.77
N THR A 13 -5.66 -21.08 -7.17
CA THR A 13 -6.28 -21.64 -8.38
C THR A 13 -7.66 -22.19 -8.03
N SER A 14 -8.65 -22.02 -8.92
CA SER A 14 -9.95 -22.68 -8.71
C SER A 14 -9.83 -24.19 -8.91
N LYS A 15 -10.53 -24.98 -8.07
CA LYS A 15 -10.57 -26.46 -8.15
C LYS A 15 -10.94 -26.98 -9.55
N LYS A 16 -11.72 -26.21 -10.32
CA LYS A 16 -12.10 -26.53 -11.71
C LYS A 16 -10.91 -26.62 -12.69
N ASN A 17 -9.75 -26.08 -12.32
CA ASN A 17 -8.53 -26.12 -13.12
C ASN A 17 -7.54 -27.22 -12.68
N GLU A 18 -7.80 -27.96 -11.60
CA GLU A 18 -6.88 -29.01 -11.11
C GLU A 18 -6.81 -30.21 -12.08
N ASN A 19 -7.91 -30.52 -12.76
CA ASN A 19 -7.98 -31.62 -13.74
C ASN A 19 -7.66 -31.19 -15.18
N LYS A 20 -7.19 -29.97 -15.40
CA LYS A 20 -6.81 -29.49 -16.74
C LYS A 20 -5.31 -29.66 -16.96
N LYS A 21 -4.93 -30.26 -18.09
CA LYS A 21 -3.54 -30.26 -18.57
C LYS A 21 -3.23 -28.91 -19.20
N PHE A 22 -2.21 -28.24 -18.68
CA PHE A 22 -1.70 -26.99 -19.24
C PHE A 22 -0.36 -27.28 -19.92
N LEU A 23 -0.15 -26.73 -21.13
CA LEU A 23 1.17 -26.75 -21.77
C LEU A 23 2.13 -25.75 -21.11
N SER A 24 1.59 -24.60 -20.66
CA SER A 24 2.35 -23.57 -19.93
C SER A 24 1.44 -22.83 -18.94
N ARG A 25 2.06 -22.30 -17.87
CA ARG A 25 1.42 -21.45 -16.87
C ARG A 25 2.36 -20.30 -16.51
N GLU A 26 2.12 -19.13 -17.10
CA GLU A 26 2.96 -17.94 -16.91
C GLU A 26 2.56 -17.13 -15.67
N ILE A 27 1.30 -17.24 -15.27
CA ILE A 27 0.77 -16.51 -14.12
C ILE A 27 1.14 -17.25 -12.84
N SER A 28 1.92 -16.59 -11.99
CA SER A 28 2.27 -17.09 -10.66
C SER A 28 1.08 -17.04 -9.69
N TYR A 29 0.99 -18.06 -8.84
CA TYR A 29 -0.01 -18.23 -7.77
C TYR A 29 0.70 -18.43 -6.44
N GLY A 30 -0.02 -18.25 -5.33
CA GLY A 30 0.49 -18.45 -3.98
C GLY A 30 0.36 -17.22 -3.09
N LYS A 31 0.97 -17.31 -1.90
CA LYS A 31 0.99 -16.27 -0.89
C LYS A 31 1.91 -15.13 -1.32
N TYR A 32 1.51 -13.91 -1.00
CA TYR A 32 2.32 -12.72 -1.19
C TYR A 32 2.25 -11.82 0.04
N GLU A 33 3.37 -11.18 0.32
CA GLU A 33 3.50 -10.17 1.34
C GLU A 33 4.32 -8.99 0.80
N ARG A 34 3.86 -7.77 1.07
CA ARG A 34 4.58 -6.53 0.77
C ARG A 34 4.50 -5.63 1.99
N SER A 35 5.66 -5.18 2.46
CA SER A 35 5.76 -4.27 3.60
C SER A 35 6.42 -2.98 3.16
N ILE A 36 5.81 -1.85 3.53
CA ILE A 36 6.35 -0.51 3.32
C ILE A 36 6.38 0.25 4.64
N SER A 37 7.40 1.08 4.80
CA SER A 37 7.48 1.94 5.97
C SER A 37 6.70 3.22 5.74
N LEU A 38 5.83 3.58 6.68
CA LEU A 38 5.07 4.81 6.62
C LEU A 38 5.79 5.93 7.40
N PRO A 39 5.75 7.17 6.88
CA PRO A 39 6.23 8.32 7.64
C PRO A 39 5.32 8.59 8.84
N SER A 40 5.86 9.23 9.88
CA SER A 40 5.13 9.59 11.11
C SER A 40 3.96 10.57 10.88
N THR A 41 3.94 11.19 9.70
CA THR A 41 2.93 12.14 9.24
C THR A 41 1.65 11.47 8.73
N VAL A 42 1.59 10.14 8.60
CA VAL A 42 0.37 9.42 8.23
C VAL A 42 -0.56 9.27 9.44
N ASP A 43 -1.84 9.52 9.24
CA ASP A 43 -2.92 9.22 10.18
C ASP A 43 -3.47 7.82 9.88
N ALA A 44 -2.88 6.81 10.53
CA ALA A 44 -3.17 5.40 10.25
C ALA A 44 -4.59 4.98 10.66
N GLU A 45 -5.19 5.65 11.65
CA GLU A 45 -6.54 5.34 12.13
C GLU A 45 -7.61 5.65 11.08
N LYS A 46 -7.31 6.56 10.15
CA LYS A 46 -8.22 6.98 9.07
C LYS A 46 -7.89 6.33 7.73
N ALA A 47 -7.04 5.32 7.71
CA ALA A 47 -6.72 4.59 6.49
C ALA A 47 -7.98 3.92 5.90
N LYS A 48 -8.10 3.96 4.58
CA LYS A 48 -9.17 3.28 3.84
C LYS A 48 -8.60 2.42 2.73
N ALA A 49 -9.23 1.30 2.45
CA ALA A 49 -8.85 0.43 1.35
C ALA A 49 -10.06 0.02 0.52
N THR A 50 -9.91 -0.02 -0.80
CA THR A 50 -10.93 -0.54 -1.73
C THR A 50 -10.29 -1.50 -2.72
N PHE A 51 -10.97 -2.61 -2.99
CA PHE A 51 -10.52 -3.60 -3.97
C PHE A 51 -11.52 -3.68 -5.12
N LYS A 52 -11.09 -3.31 -6.32
CA LYS A 52 -11.96 -3.28 -7.50
C LYS A 52 -11.18 -3.66 -8.74
N LYS A 53 -11.75 -4.57 -9.55
CA LYS A 53 -11.18 -5.04 -10.82
C LYS A 53 -9.72 -5.53 -10.69
N GLY A 54 -9.40 -6.26 -9.62
CA GLY A 54 -8.06 -6.81 -9.40
C GLY A 54 -7.03 -5.83 -8.84
N MET A 55 -7.43 -4.59 -8.52
CA MET A 55 -6.55 -3.56 -7.98
C MET A 55 -6.95 -3.19 -6.55
N LEU A 56 -5.96 -3.20 -5.65
CA LEU A 56 -6.10 -2.73 -4.27
C LEU A 56 -5.66 -1.26 -4.19
N TRP A 57 -6.60 -0.38 -3.88
CA TRP A 57 -6.39 1.04 -3.65
C TRP A 57 -6.37 1.29 -2.14
N ILE A 58 -5.34 1.97 -1.66
CA ILE A 58 -5.18 2.28 -0.23
C ILE A 58 -4.99 3.80 -0.10
N GLU A 59 -5.87 4.43 0.65
CA GLU A 59 -5.82 5.85 0.98
C GLU A 59 -5.25 6.02 2.39
N LEU A 60 -4.11 6.70 2.48
CA LEU A 60 -3.41 7.00 3.74
C LEU A 60 -3.40 8.52 3.96
N PRO A 61 -4.36 9.07 4.72
CA PRO A 61 -4.42 10.50 4.96
C PRO A 61 -3.23 10.96 5.81
N LYS A 62 -2.81 12.22 5.59
CA LYS A 62 -1.80 12.87 6.44
C LYS A 62 -2.46 13.44 7.70
N LYS A 63 -1.74 13.42 8.82
CA LYS A 63 -2.14 14.11 10.05
C LYS A 63 -2.32 15.61 9.79
N PRO A 64 -3.26 16.29 10.48
CA PRO A 64 -3.46 17.72 10.33
C PRO A 64 -2.19 18.54 10.57
N GLU A 65 -1.37 18.12 11.52
CA GLU A 65 -0.07 18.73 11.89
C GLU A 65 0.99 18.61 10.79
N ALA A 66 0.84 17.65 9.88
CA ALA A 66 1.74 17.45 8.75
C ALA A 66 1.45 18.39 7.57
N LYS A 67 0.38 19.21 7.64
CA LYS A 67 0.20 20.35 6.74
C LYS A 67 1.23 21.42 7.16
N GLY A 68 2.42 21.36 6.57
CA GLY A 68 3.45 22.35 6.80
C GLY A 68 2.92 23.75 6.53
N LYS A 69 2.91 24.62 7.53
CA LYS A 69 2.84 26.06 7.31
C LYS A 69 4.20 26.46 6.75
N GLY A 70 4.24 26.88 5.48
CA GLY A 70 5.42 27.54 4.94
C GLY A 70 5.85 28.66 5.88
N ARG A 71 7.17 28.84 6.04
CA ARG A 71 7.72 29.95 6.82
C ARG A 71 8.42 30.87 5.86
N ASP A 72 8.05 32.15 5.88
CA ASP A 72 8.81 33.18 5.20
C ASP A 72 10.08 33.45 6.01
N ILE A 73 11.23 33.24 5.39
CA ILE A 73 12.53 33.55 5.99
C ILE A 73 12.96 34.88 5.40
N LYS A 74 13.03 35.92 6.23
CA LYS A 74 13.58 37.22 5.82
C LYS A 74 15.09 37.07 5.65
N VAL A 75 15.60 37.53 4.51
CA VAL A 75 17.04 37.59 4.22
C VAL A 75 17.58 38.86 4.85
N GLU A 76 18.59 38.75 5.72
CA GLU A 76 19.34 39.90 6.21
C GLU A 76 20.38 40.32 5.16
N GLN A 77 20.41 41.62 4.86
CA GLN A 77 21.45 42.23 4.03
C GLN A 77 22.54 42.80 4.95
N ALA A 78 23.80 42.56 4.57
CA ALA A 78 24.99 43.11 5.21
C ALA A 78 25.14 44.61 4.94
#